data_AF-A0A9P4XV63-F1
#
_entry.id   AF-A0A9P4XV63-F1
#
_cell.length_a   1.000
_cell.length_b   1.000
_cell.length_c   1.000
_cell.angle_alpha   90.00
_cell.angle_beta   90.00
_cell.angle_gamma   90.00
#
_symmetry.space_group_name_H-M   'P 1'
#
loop_
_entity.id
_entity.type
_entity.pdbx_description
1 polymer ?
#
loop_
_entity_poly.entity_id
_entity_poly.type
_entity_poly.pdbx_seq_one_letter_code
_entity_poly.pdbx_strand_id
1 'polypeptide(L)'
;MAKTLGGTGDKGKTNPEELFAAGYGACFQSAMNASAASMGIKMPGKKEDSVVDATVHLVGDMKTLDMGIRVDMKVRVKGLDRAEVEKVVAKAEEVCPY
;
A
#
# COMPACT_ATOMS: atom_id res chain seq x y z
N MET A 1 3.11 -1.42 21.20
CA MET A 1 4.19 -0.68 20.51
C MET A 1 5.18 -1.67 19.94
N ALA A 2 5.64 -1.46 18.71
CA ALA A 2 6.61 -2.35 18.07
C ALA A 2 7.95 -2.35 18.82
N LYS A 3 8.73 -3.44 18.68
CA LYS A 3 10.00 -3.63 19.39
C LYS A 3 11.04 -2.56 19.05
N THR A 4 11.03 -2.11 17.79
CA THR A 4 11.83 -1.00 17.26
C THR A 4 11.48 0.35 17.87
N LEU A 5 10.32 0.48 18.51
CA LEU A 5 9.80 1.71 19.13
C LEU A 5 9.88 1.65 20.67
N GLY A 6 10.68 0.74 21.23
CA GLY A 6 10.81 0.57 22.68
C GLY A 6 9.66 -0.21 23.34
N GLY A 7 8.75 -0.80 22.56
CA GLY A 7 7.70 -1.68 23.07
C GLY A 7 8.17 -3.14 23.27
N THR A 8 7.37 -3.94 23.96
CA THR A 8 7.66 -5.37 24.22
C THR A 8 7.67 -6.22 22.94
N GLY A 9 7.14 -5.72 21.83
CA GLY A 9 7.06 -6.48 20.57
C GLY A 9 6.21 -7.74 20.70
N ASP A 10 5.07 -7.64 21.38
CA ASP A 10 4.17 -8.77 21.63
C ASP A 10 3.73 -9.43 20.32
N LYS A 11 4.06 -10.70 20.15
CA LYS A 11 3.62 -11.51 19.01
C LYS A 11 2.09 -11.51 18.91
N GLY A 12 1.57 -11.20 17.72
CA GLY A 12 0.12 -11.20 17.44
C GLY A 12 -0.59 -9.89 17.75
N LYS A 13 0.10 -8.84 18.20
CA LYS A 13 -0.47 -7.49 18.32
C LYS A 13 -0.03 -6.63 17.14
N THR A 14 -0.98 -5.92 16.55
CA THR A 14 -0.69 -4.97 15.47
C THR A 14 -0.14 -3.65 16.01
N ASN A 15 0.47 -2.83 15.14
CA ASN A 15 0.92 -1.48 15.43
C ASN A 15 0.31 -0.46 14.45
N PRO A 16 0.37 0.86 14.75
CA PRO A 16 -0.18 1.89 13.87
C PRO A 16 0.37 1.84 12.43
N GLU A 17 1.64 1.50 12.26
CA GLU A 17 2.28 1.41 10.94
C GLU A 17 1.73 0.25 10.10
N GLU A 18 1.49 -0.92 10.72
CA GLU A 18 0.83 -2.06 10.09
C GLU A 18 -0.63 -1.77 9.75
N LEU A 19 -1.35 -1.05 10.63
CA LEU A 19 -2.71 -0.61 10.36
C LEU A 19 -2.77 0.39 9.20
N PHE A 20 -1.81 1.32 9.15
CA PHE A 20 -1.67 2.26 8.05
C PHE A 20 -1.32 1.54 6.74
N ALA A 21 -0.40 0.58 6.79
CA ALA A 21 -0.01 -0.24 5.65
C ALA A 21 -1.22 -1.01 5.08
N ALA A 22 -1.98 -1.66 5.95
CA ALA A 22 -3.17 -2.40 5.56
C ALA A 22 -4.26 -1.49 4.96
N GLY A 23 -4.51 -0.33 5.58
CA GLY A 23 -5.48 0.65 5.10
C GLY A 23 -5.09 1.24 3.75
N TYR A 24 -3.84 1.70 3.61
CA TYR A 24 -3.35 2.28 2.37
C TYR A 24 -3.31 1.24 1.25
N GLY A 25 -2.77 0.04 1.50
CA GLY A 25 -2.74 -1.03 0.49
C GLY A 25 -4.15 -1.40 0.00
N ALA A 26 -5.13 -1.50 0.91
CA ALA A 26 -6.52 -1.77 0.55
C ALA A 26 -7.19 -0.61 -0.22
N CYS A 27 -6.92 0.63 0.18
CA CYS A 27 -7.35 1.82 -0.56
C CYS A 27 -6.81 1.79 -2.00
N PHE A 28 -5.50 1.60 -2.14
CA PHE A 28 -4.83 1.66 -3.43
C PHE A 28 -5.31 0.55 -4.36
N GLN A 29 -5.48 -0.67 -3.84
CA GLN A 29 -6.06 -1.78 -4.61
C GLN A 29 -7.48 -1.46 -5.12
N SER A 30 -8.29 -0.79 -4.29
CA SER A 30 -9.64 -0.35 -4.68
C SER A 30 -9.59 0.76 -5.74
N ALA A 31 -8.69 1.72 -5.58
CA ALA A 31 -8.47 2.81 -6.54
C ALA A 31 -7.96 2.28 -7.89
N MET A 32 -7.08 1.27 -7.90
CA MET A 32 -6.65 0.60 -9.13
C MET A 32 -7.83 -0.06 -9.85
N ASN A 33 -8.69 -0.79 -9.12
CA ASN A 33 -9.86 -1.43 -9.71
C ASN A 33 -10.83 -0.41 -10.33
N ALA A 34 -11.09 0.71 -9.63
CA ALA A 34 -11.94 1.79 -10.14
C ALA A 34 -11.31 2.49 -11.36
N SER A 35 -10.00 2.78 -11.31
CA SER A 35 -9.26 3.43 -12.40
C SER A 35 -9.22 2.57 -13.65
N ALA A 36 -8.92 1.28 -13.50
CA ALA A 36 -8.93 0.34 -14.61
C ALA A 36 -10.31 0.26 -15.27
N ALA A 37 -11.39 0.18 -14.46
CA ALA A 37 -12.76 0.20 -14.97
C ALA A 37 -13.09 1.48 -15.75
N SER A 38 -12.66 2.65 -15.27
CA SER A 38 -12.82 3.94 -15.97
C SER A 38 -12.09 4.00 -17.31
N MET A 39 -11.04 3.20 -17.50
CA MET A 39 -10.21 3.16 -18.71
C MET A 39 -10.59 2.01 -19.66
N GLY A 40 -11.57 1.17 -19.29
CA GLY A 40 -11.93 -0.04 -20.04
C GLY A 40 -10.89 -1.17 -19.93
N ILE A 41 -9.96 -1.08 -18.97
CA ILE A 41 -8.94 -2.10 -18.71
C ILE A 41 -9.51 -3.15 -17.76
N LYS A 42 -9.39 -4.43 -18.13
CA LYS A 42 -9.92 -5.53 -17.33
C LYS A 42 -8.87 -6.07 -16.36
N MET A 43 -9.02 -5.75 -15.08
CA MET A 43 -8.20 -6.32 -14.00
C MET A 43 -8.45 -7.84 -13.85
N PRO A 44 -7.44 -8.62 -13.42
CA PRO A 44 -7.60 -10.04 -13.20
C PRO A 44 -8.54 -10.33 -12.02
N GLY A 45 -9.38 -11.37 -12.15
CA GLY A 45 -10.44 -11.67 -11.19
C GLY A 45 -9.98 -12.45 -9.95
N LYS A 46 -8.80 -13.05 -9.97
CA LYS A 46 -8.25 -13.78 -8.82
C LYS A 46 -7.45 -12.85 -7.92
N LYS A 47 -7.64 -12.95 -6.60
CA LYS A 47 -6.95 -12.11 -5.61
C LYS A 47 -5.42 -12.20 -5.68
N GLU A 48 -4.90 -13.36 -6.04
CA GLU A 48 -3.45 -13.61 -6.17
C GLU A 48 -2.83 -13.00 -7.43
N ASP A 49 -3.66 -12.59 -8.41
CA ASP A 49 -3.21 -12.06 -9.69
C ASP A 49 -3.20 -10.53 -9.73
N SER A 50 -3.78 -9.85 -8.74
CA SER A 50 -3.63 -8.41 -8.49
C SER A 50 -3.36 -8.18 -7.01
N VAL A 51 -2.12 -7.83 -6.68
CA VAL A 51 -1.67 -7.65 -5.31
C VAL A 51 -1.00 -6.30 -5.15
N VAL A 52 -1.44 -5.54 -4.14
CA VAL A 52 -0.76 -4.35 -3.63
C VAL A 52 -0.14 -4.69 -2.29
N ASP A 53 1.17 -4.54 -2.21
CA ASP A 53 1.97 -4.80 -1.02
C ASP A 53 2.50 -3.46 -0.49
N ALA A 54 1.94 -2.97 0.61
CA ALA A 54 2.36 -1.70 1.21
C ALA A 54 3.25 -2.01 2.43
N THR A 55 4.48 -1.50 2.40
CA THR A 55 5.41 -1.56 3.52
C THR A 55 5.59 -0.16 4.09
N VAL A 56 5.27 0.01 5.37
CA VAL A 56 5.35 1.30 6.06
C VAL A 56 6.59 1.31 6.94
N HIS A 57 7.47 2.26 6.69
CA HIS A 57 8.69 2.49 7.44
C HIS A 57 8.53 3.74 8.29
N LEU A 58 8.76 3.60 9.60
CA LEU A 58 8.97 4.75 10.44
C LEU A 58 10.39 5.28 10.20
N VAL A 59 10.50 6.56 9.89
CA VAL A 59 11.76 7.28 9.65
C VAL A 59 11.86 8.49 10.58
N GLY A 60 13.07 9.01 10.79
CA GLY A 60 13.33 10.12 11.70
C GLY A 60 13.88 9.68 13.07
N ASP A 61 13.90 10.60 14.03
CA ASP A 61 14.43 10.39 15.38
C ASP A 61 13.37 10.65 16.46
N MET A 62 13.01 9.59 17.18
CA MET A 62 12.09 9.66 18.32
C MET A 62 12.57 10.59 19.43
N LYS A 63 13.89 10.72 19.63
CA LYS A 63 14.45 11.54 20.72
C LYS A 63 14.23 13.01 20.48
N THR A 64 14.24 13.44 19.23
CA THR A 64 13.93 14.82 18.82
C THR A 64 12.46 15.02 18.48
N LEU A 65 11.62 13.99 18.66
CA LEU A 65 10.22 13.95 18.22
C LEU A 65 10.04 14.24 16.72
N ASP A 66 11.08 13.98 15.92
CA ASP A 66 11.05 14.10 14.47
C ASP A 66 10.61 12.76 13.89
N MET A 67 9.30 12.59 13.70
CA MET A 67 8.71 11.34 13.21
C MET A 67 8.16 11.52 11.81
N GLY A 68 8.63 10.69 10.88
CA GLY A 68 8.13 10.61 9.52
C GLY A 68 7.73 9.19 9.16
N ILE A 69 6.94 9.08 8.10
CA ILE A 69 6.57 7.79 7.51
C ILE A 69 7.04 7.77 6.06
N ARG A 70 7.69 6.68 5.67
CA ARG A 70 7.94 6.35 4.26
C ARG A 70 7.15 5.11 3.90
N VAL A 71 6.41 5.17 2.79
CA VAL A 71 5.64 4.03 2.28
C VAL A 71 6.32 3.51 1.02
N ASP A 72 6.63 2.21 1.01
CA ASP A 72 7.07 1.48 -0.16
C ASP A 72 5.91 0.62 -0.66
N MET A 73 5.39 0.91 -1.85
CA MET A 73 4.24 0.22 -2.42
C MET A 73 4.63 -0.61 -3.64
N LYS A 74 4.42 -1.93 -3.57
CA LYS A 74 4.72 -2.85 -4.66
C LYS A 74 3.43 -3.39 -5.24
N VAL A 75 3.16 -3.02 -6.49
CA VAL A 75 2.01 -3.46 -7.26
C VAL A 75 2.42 -4.63 -8.15
N ARG A 76 1.67 -5.72 -8.12
CA ARG A 76 1.85 -6.88 -8.99
C ARG A 76 0.53 -7.22 -9.63
N VAL A 77 0.46 -7.14 -10.96
CA VAL A 77 -0.72 -7.51 -11.74
C VAL A 77 -0.30 -8.49 -12.83
N LYS A 78 -0.90 -9.68 -12.86
CA LYS A 78 -0.66 -10.67 -13.90
C LYS A 78 -1.66 -10.49 -15.05
N GLY A 79 -1.18 -10.72 -16.27
CA GLY A 79 -2.00 -10.73 -17.48
C GLY A 79 -2.28 -9.37 -18.10
N LEU A 80 -1.73 -8.29 -17.54
CA LEU A 80 -1.73 -6.95 -18.16
C LEU A 80 -0.31 -6.60 -18.63
N ASP A 81 -0.21 -5.80 -19.69
CA ASP A 81 1.07 -5.22 -20.08
C ASP A 81 1.54 -4.20 -19.03
N ARG A 82 2.86 -4.07 -18.89
CA ARG A 82 3.46 -3.14 -17.93
C ARG A 82 2.97 -1.70 -18.14
N ALA A 83 2.82 -1.26 -19.39
CA ALA A 83 2.35 0.09 -19.69
C ALA A 83 0.89 0.32 -19.25
N GLU A 84 0.04 -0.71 -19.32
CA GLU A 84 -1.33 -0.64 -18.81
C GLU A 84 -1.35 -0.56 -17.28
N VAL A 85 -0.54 -1.40 -16.62
CA VAL A 85 -0.40 -1.37 -15.16
C VAL A 85 0.10 -0.01 -14.69
N GLU A 86 1.14 0.54 -15.32
CA GLU A 86 1.69 1.85 -14.96
C GLU A 86 0.66 2.98 -15.12
N LYS A 87 -0.19 2.94 -16.15
CA LYS A 87 -1.31 3.88 -16.31
C LYS A 87 -2.36 3.74 -15.20
N VAL A 88 -2.74 2.51 -14.86
CA VAL A 88 -3.70 2.25 -13.78
C VAL A 88 -3.15 2.69 -12.43
N VAL A 89 -1.87 2.43 -12.16
CA VAL A 89 -1.18 2.85 -10.93
C VAL A 89 -1.12 4.38 -10.84
N ALA A 90 -0.69 5.06 -11.90
CA ALA A 90 -0.65 6.52 -11.93
C ALA A 90 -2.04 7.12 -11.66
N LYS A 91 -3.09 6.55 -12.25
CA LYS A 91 -4.46 7.03 -12.00
C LYS A 91 -4.95 6.71 -10.58
N ALA A 92 -4.59 5.54 -10.05
CA ALA A 92 -4.94 5.15 -8.69
C ALA A 92 -4.28 6.06 -7.64
N GLU A 93 -3.06 6.55 -7.89
CA GLU A 93 -2.36 7.50 -7.03
C GLU A 93 -3.10 8.85 -6.93
N GLU A 94 -3.75 9.31 -7.99
CA GLU A 94 -4.56 10.53 -7.97
C GLU A 94 -5.91 10.35 -7.22
N VAL A 95 -6.40 9.11 -7.11
CA VAL A 95 -7.77 8.80 -6.67
C VAL A 95 -7.80 8.19 -5.27
N CYS A 96 -6.77 7.46 -4.84
CA CYS A 96 -6.72 6.91 -3.49
C CYS A 96 -6.64 8.05 -2.47
N PRO A 97 -7.54 8.11 -1.47
CA PRO A 97 -7.54 9.22 -0.51
C PRO A 97 -6.38 9.28 0.50
N TYR A 98 -5.45 8.32 0.44
CA TYR A 98 -4.31 8.19 1.38
C TYR A 98 -3.05 8.85 0.83
#